data_AF-A0A537NRV2-F1
#
_entry.id   AF-A0A537NRV2-F1
#
_cell.length_a   1.000
_cell.length_b   1.000
_cell.length_c   1.000
_cell.angle_alpha   90.00
_cell.angle_beta   90.00
_cell.angle_gamma   90.00
#
_symmetry.space_group_name_H-M   'P 1'
#
loop_
_entity.id
_entity.type
_entity.pdbx_description
1 polymer ?
#
loop_
_entity_poly.entity_id
_entity_poly.type
_entity_poly.pdbx_seq_one_letter_code
_entity_poly.pdbx_strand_id
1 'polypeptide(L)'
;MAVAKRRTTSHPKSRSRAKPGARGGGAFFHIEVRPRREFKTFRTQDVGKKGGIERVAGKRGSGSWDTQKWLISKEHAHREGRRLVADSADARKVLKTLGSAPTHLNGDRFKAKDRPNVPERRKPTQAMRRARTSNIRKAQAARRKTVR
;
A
#
# COMPACT_ATOMS: atom_id res chain seq x y z
N MET A 1 -42.48 -35.54 -13.06
CA MET A 1 -41.55 -34.96 -12.06
C MET A 1 -40.72 -33.87 -12.71
N ALA A 2 -40.81 -32.63 -12.23
CA ALA A 2 -39.76 -31.61 -12.38
C ALA A 2 -40.03 -30.51 -11.33
N VAL A 3 -39.31 -30.56 -10.21
CA VAL A 3 -39.44 -29.58 -9.12
C VAL A 3 -38.67 -28.33 -9.50
N ALA A 4 -39.39 -27.22 -9.71
CA ALA A 4 -38.81 -25.90 -9.88
C ALA A 4 -38.15 -25.44 -8.57
N LYS A 5 -36.82 -25.35 -8.57
CA LYS A 5 -36.03 -24.89 -7.41
C LYS A 5 -36.19 -23.37 -7.25
N ARG A 6 -37.14 -22.95 -6.40
CA ARG A 6 -37.29 -21.57 -5.95
C ARG A 6 -36.00 -21.13 -5.24
N ARG A 7 -35.26 -20.20 -5.83
CA ARG A 7 -34.14 -19.51 -5.17
C ARG A 7 -34.70 -18.35 -4.33
N THR A 8 -35.15 -18.65 -3.13
CA THR A 8 -35.34 -17.65 -2.07
C THR A 8 -34.17 -17.73 -1.10
N THR A 9 -33.30 -16.72 -1.12
CA THR A 9 -32.70 -16.17 0.11
C THR A 9 -32.28 -14.74 -0.20
N SER A 10 -33.17 -13.83 0.19
CA SER A 10 -32.85 -12.43 0.41
C SER A 10 -31.59 -12.34 1.27
N HIS A 11 -30.55 -11.66 0.77
CA HIS A 11 -29.40 -11.31 1.59
C HIS A 11 -29.93 -10.43 2.75
N PRO A 12 -29.79 -10.82 4.03
CA PRO A 12 -30.15 -9.93 5.11
C PRO A 12 -29.34 -8.65 4.95
N LYS A 13 -30.01 -7.49 4.94
CA LYS A 13 -29.37 -6.17 4.87
C LYS A 13 -28.36 -6.08 6.01
N SER A 14 -27.10 -6.40 5.73
CA SER A 14 -26.06 -6.46 6.75
C SER A 14 -25.93 -5.08 7.39
N ARG A 15 -26.02 -5.00 8.72
CA ARG A 15 -25.51 -3.85 9.48
C ARG A 15 -24.17 -3.45 8.85
N SER A 16 -24.07 -2.23 8.37
CA SER A 16 -22.90 -1.75 7.61
C SER A 16 -21.63 -2.02 8.41
N ARG A 17 -20.79 -2.95 7.92
CA ARG A 17 -19.56 -3.36 8.61
C ARG A 17 -18.66 -2.13 8.76
N ALA A 18 -18.15 -1.91 9.97
CA ALA A 18 -17.17 -0.85 10.23
C ALA A 18 -15.95 -1.01 9.32
N LYS A 19 -15.39 0.12 8.85
CA LYS A 19 -14.19 0.10 8.01
C LYS A 19 -13.04 -0.58 8.76
N PRO A 20 -12.19 -1.38 8.07
CA PRO A 20 -10.97 -1.93 8.68
C PRO A 20 -10.15 -0.83 9.36
N GLY A 21 -9.69 -1.12 10.59
CA GLY A 21 -8.97 -0.18 11.45
C GLY A 21 -9.84 0.83 12.20
N ALA A 22 -11.12 1.03 11.83
CA ALA A 22 -11.95 2.09 12.46
C ALA A 22 -12.23 1.83 13.95
N ARG A 23 -12.21 0.58 14.39
CA ARG A 23 -12.43 0.19 15.80
C ARG A 23 -11.15 0.12 16.64
N GLY A 24 -9.95 0.25 16.06
CA GLY A 24 -8.70 0.24 16.83
C GLY A 24 -8.17 -1.14 17.27
N GLY A 25 -8.94 -2.22 17.08
CA GLY A 25 -8.58 -3.58 17.52
C GLY A 25 -7.78 -4.41 16.50
N GLY A 26 -7.32 -3.82 15.39
CA GLY A 26 -6.58 -4.57 14.37
C GLY A 26 -5.10 -4.71 14.70
N ALA A 27 -4.39 -5.63 14.03
CA ALA A 27 -2.93 -5.78 14.15
C ALA A 27 -2.14 -4.72 13.35
N PHE A 28 -2.82 -3.93 12.51
CA PHE A 28 -2.17 -2.99 11.58
C PHE A 28 -2.74 -1.58 11.69
N PHE A 29 -1.86 -0.59 11.59
CA PHE A 29 -2.21 0.77 11.24
C PHE A 29 -2.48 0.90 9.74
N HIS A 30 -3.52 1.63 9.38
CA HIS A 30 -3.94 1.86 8.00
C HIS A 30 -3.64 3.31 7.59
N ILE A 31 -2.71 3.51 6.66
CA ILE A 31 -2.38 4.84 6.14
C ILE A 31 -2.95 4.99 4.73
N GLU A 32 -4.10 5.64 4.59
CA GLU A 32 -4.73 5.90 3.30
C GLU A 32 -4.01 7.04 2.58
N VAL A 33 -3.48 6.77 1.38
CA VAL A 33 -2.83 7.78 0.54
C VAL A 33 -3.71 8.24 -0.61
N ARG A 34 -4.68 7.41 -1.01
CA ARG A 34 -5.62 7.69 -2.09
C ARG A 34 -6.99 7.10 -1.80
N PRO A 35 -8.08 7.77 -2.21
CA PRO A 35 -9.42 7.32 -1.89
C PRO A 35 -9.76 6.04 -2.66
N ARG A 36 -10.41 5.09 -1.97
CA ARG A 36 -10.79 3.76 -2.51
C ARG A 36 -11.54 3.85 -3.85
N ARG A 37 -12.39 4.85 -4.03
CA ARG A 37 -13.25 5.03 -5.22
C ARG A 37 -12.50 5.21 -6.54
N GLU A 38 -11.22 5.53 -6.48
CA GLU A 38 -10.37 5.69 -7.68
C GLU A 38 -9.92 4.34 -8.28
N PHE A 39 -10.24 3.23 -7.62
CA PHE A 39 -9.72 1.91 -7.95
C PHE A 39 -10.83 0.89 -8.16
N LYS A 40 -10.60 -0.02 -9.11
CA LYS A 40 -11.54 -1.11 -9.47
C LYS A 40 -11.19 -2.41 -8.76
N THR A 41 -9.91 -2.77 -8.74
CA THR A 41 -9.40 -4.00 -8.13
C THR A 41 -8.19 -3.70 -7.26
N PHE A 42 -7.96 -4.52 -6.24
CA PHE A 42 -6.87 -4.34 -5.28
C PHE A 42 -5.97 -5.57 -5.23
N ARG A 43 -4.69 -5.34 -4.97
CA ARG A 43 -3.71 -6.38 -4.65
C ARG A 43 -2.91 -5.94 -3.44
N THR A 44 -2.65 -6.89 -2.55
CA THR A 44 -1.81 -6.70 -1.37
C THR A 44 -0.46 -7.38 -1.61
N GLN A 45 0.60 -6.74 -1.18
CA GLN A 45 1.96 -7.25 -1.32
C GLN A 45 2.80 -6.81 -0.13
N ASP A 46 3.57 -7.73 0.44
CA ASP A 46 4.61 -7.41 1.41
C ASP A 46 5.66 -6.49 0.79
N VAL A 47 6.11 -5.50 1.55
CA VAL A 47 7.19 -4.60 1.15
C VAL A 47 8.25 -4.63 2.25
N GLY A 48 9.31 -5.42 2.04
CA GLY A 48 10.41 -5.59 3.00
C GLY A 48 10.55 -7.04 3.45
N LYS A 49 10.96 -7.24 4.71
CA LYS A 49 10.96 -8.56 5.35
C LYS A 49 9.51 -9.06 5.54
N LYS A 50 9.32 -10.37 5.53
CA LYS A 50 8.00 -11.01 5.70
C LYS A 50 7.32 -10.54 6.99
N GLY A 51 6.04 -10.13 6.90
CA GLY A 51 5.11 -10.10 8.04
C GLY A 51 4.89 -8.76 8.74
N GLY A 52 5.46 -7.66 8.27
CA GLY A 52 5.41 -6.40 9.02
C GLY A 52 4.72 -5.23 8.33
N ILE A 53 4.88 -5.12 7.01
CA ILE A 53 4.49 -3.95 6.24
C ILE A 53 3.96 -4.39 4.89
N GLU A 54 2.72 -4.02 4.61
CA GLU A 54 2.06 -4.37 3.36
C GLU A 54 1.66 -3.11 2.58
N ARG A 55 1.84 -3.18 1.27
CA ARG A 55 1.29 -2.21 0.33
C ARG A 55 0.00 -2.76 -0.25
N VAL A 56 -1.06 -1.96 -0.16
CA VAL A 56 -2.31 -2.21 -0.88
C VAL A 56 -2.30 -1.33 -2.12
N ALA A 57 -2.04 -1.96 -3.27
CA ALA A 57 -2.10 -1.34 -4.58
C ALA A 57 -3.50 -1.53 -5.19
N GLY A 58 -3.94 -0.56 -5.99
CA GLY A 58 -5.20 -0.62 -6.72
C GLY A 58 -5.00 -0.34 -8.20
N LYS A 59 -5.75 -1.05 -9.06
CA LYS A 59 -5.84 -0.78 -10.49
C LYS A 59 -6.87 0.32 -10.75
N ARG A 60 -6.46 1.38 -11.45
CA ARG A 60 -7.31 2.51 -11.84
C ARG A 60 -8.18 2.20 -13.05
N GLY A 61 -9.14 3.10 -13.31
CA GLY A 61 -9.94 3.08 -14.53
C GLY A 61 -9.11 3.11 -15.82
N SER A 62 -7.97 3.83 -15.82
CA SER A 62 -6.99 3.87 -16.92
C SER A 62 -6.16 2.59 -17.09
N GLY A 63 -6.26 1.63 -16.15
CA GLY A 63 -5.44 0.41 -16.14
C GLY A 63 -4.10 0.53 -15.42
N SER A 64 -3.66 1.74 -15.05
CA SER A 64 -2.46 1.93 -14.23
C SER A 64 -2.64 1.41 -12.80
N TRP A 65 -1.54 1.05 -12.15
CA TRP A 65 -1.52 0.62 -10.74
C TRP A 65 -0.92 1.71 -9.88
N ASP A 66 -1.63 2.07 -8.81
CA ASP A 66 -1.13 3.01 -7.80
C ASP A 66 -1.34 2.49 -6.39
N THR A 67 -0.65 3.11 -5.43
CA THR A 67 -0.82 2.76 -4.02
C THR A 67 -2.11 3.38 -3.49
N GLN A 68 -2.97 2.57 -2.88
CA GLN A 68 -4.17 3.05 -2.20
C GLN A 68 -3.87 3.37 -0.73
N LYS A 69 -3.23 2.43 -0.04
CA LYS A 69 -2.88 2.55 1.38
C LYS A 69 -1.69 1.67 1.75
N TRP A 70 -1.06 2.03 2.86
CA TRP A 70 -0.06 1.21 3.54
C TRP A 70 -0.65 0.58 4.79
N LEU A 71 -0.24 -0.65 5.08
CA LEU A 71 -0.48 -1.34 6.34
C LEU A 71 0.86 -1.47 7.05
N ILE A 72 0.93 -0.99 8.29
CA ILE A 72 2.11 -1.13 9.15
C ILE A 72 1.68 -1.87 10.40
N SER A 73 2.29 -3.02 10.67
CA SER A 73 2.04 -3.79 11.89
C SER A 73 2.30 -2.92 13.13
N LYS A 74 1.50 -3.13 14.17
CA LYS A 74 1.69 -2.50 15.49
C LYS A 74 3.02 -2.89 16.16
N GLU A 75 3.69 -3.93 15.66
CA GLU A 75 5.05 -4.29 16.09
C GLU A 75 6.14 -3.38 15.48
N HIS A 76 5.79 -2.56 14.49
CA HIS A 76 6.73 -1.71 13.76
C HIS A 76 6.42 -0.23 13.87
N ALA A 77 5.33 0.12 14.51
CA ALA A 77 4.92 1.48 14.77
C ALA A 77 4.00 1.50 15.98
N HIS A 78 3.95 2.63 16.65
CA HIS A 78 2.96 2.92 17.67
C HIS A 78 2.33 4.29 17.43
N ARG A 79 1.23 4.56 18.13
CA ARG A 79 0.55 5.85 18.09
C ARG A 79 0.89 6.63 19.36
N GLU A 80 1.49 7.80 19.17
CA GLU A 80 1.72 8.78 20.24
C GLU A 80 0.71 9.92 20.05
N GLY A 81 -0.38 9.89 20.82
CA GLY A 81 -1.50 10.81 20.65
C GLY A 81 -2.13 10.74 19.24
N ARG A 82 -1.90 11.78 18.43
CA ARG A 82 -2.38 11.87 17.03
C ARG A 82 -1.30 11.51 15.99
N ARG A 83 -0.08 11.22 16.44
CA ARG A 83 1.07 10.94 15.57
C ARG A 83 1.29 9.43 15.45
N LEU A 84 1.64 8.99 14.24
CA LEU A 84 2.14 7.64 14.00
C LEU A 84 3.66 7.68 14.03
N VAL A 85 4.27 6.92 14.94
CA VAL A 85 5.71 6.85 15.18
C VAL A 85 6.21 5.50 14.70
N ALA A 86 7.32 5.48 13.95
CA ALA A 86 7.90 4.25 13.41
C ALA A 86 9.02 3.71 14.30
N ASP A 87 8.84 2.48 14.75
CA ASP A 87 9.74 1.75 15.65
C ASP A 87 10.76 0.91 14.87
N SER A 88 10.43 0.53 13.63
CA SER A 88 11.33 -0.21 12.74
C SER A 88 11.91 0.65 11.61
N ALA A 89 13.08 0.25 11.11
CA ALA A 89 13.72 0.92 9.97
C ALA A 89 12.86 0.87 8.70
N ASP A 90 12.14 -0.23 8.49
CA ASP A 90 11.28 -0.38 7.30
C ASP A 90 10.01 0.48 7.42
N ALA A 91 9.40 0.59 8.60
CA ALA A 91 8.28 1.50 8.83
C ALA A 91 8.73 2.95 8.64
N ARG A 92 9.92 3.29 9.13
CA ARG A 92 10.52 4.62 8.96
C ARG A 92 10.77 4.95 7.49
N LYS A 93 11.21 3.98 6.67
CA LYS A 93 11.33 4.15 5.22
C LYS A 93 9.98 4.46 4.59
N VAL A 94 8.93 3.69 4.91
CA VAL A 94 7.59 3.93 4.37
C VAL A 94 7.11 5.33 4.73
N LEU A 95 7.16 5.72 6.00
CA LEU A 95 6.71 7.05 6.43
C LEU A 95 7.49 8.19 5.74
N LYS A 96 8.80 8.02 5.50
CA LYS A 96 9.62 8.99 4.76
C LYS A 96 9.25 9.10 3.27
N THR A 97 8.66 8.06 2.68
CA THR A 97 8.26 8.10 1.25
C THR A 97 6.92 8.81 1.01
N LEU A 98 6.13 9.00 2.06
CA LEU A 98 4.84 9.71 1.98
C LEU A 98 5.05 11.19 1.66
N GLY A 99 4.15 11.78 0.90
CA GLY A 99 4.18 13.21 0.58
C GLY A 99 3.73 14.12 1.73
N SER A 100 3.24 13.55 2.83
CA SER A 100 2.95 14.27 4.07
C SER A 100 3.05 13.32 5.26
N ALA A 101 3.22 13.87 6.46
CA ALA A 101 3.06 13.10 7.69
C ALA A 101 1.64 12.51 7.79
N PRO A 102 1.47 11.28 8.30
CA PRO A 102 0.15 10.70 8.53
C PRO A 102 -0.65 11.51 9.55
N THR A 103 -1.84 11.95 9.16
CA THR A 103 -2.83 12.59 10.04
C THR A 103 -3.78 11.53 10.58
N HIS A 104 -3.94 11.44 11.90
CA HIS A 104 -4.88 10.51 12.52
C HIS A 104 -6.32 10.83 12.11
N LEU A 105 -7.09 9.79 11.80
CA LEU A 105 -8.53 9.90 11.52
C LEU A 105 -9.34 9.33 12.68
N ASN A 106 -9.31 8.01 12.85
CA ASN A 106 -10.03 7.29 13.90
C ASN A 106 -9.49 5.86 14.05
N GLY A 107 -9.54 5.31 15.27
CA GLY A 107 -8.98 3.98 15.56
C GLY A 107 -7.52 3.88 15.08
N ASP A 108 -7.24 2.86 14.27
CA ASP A 108 -5.95 2.60 13.64
C ASP A 108 -5.77 3.28 12.26
N ARG A 109 -6.66 4.21 11.88
CA ARG A 109 -6.69 4.84 10.56
C ARG A 109 -6.01 6.19 10.54
N PHE A 110 -5.20 6.39 9.52
CA PHE A 110 -4.49 7.61 9.21
C PHE A 110 -4.67 7.97 7.73
N LYS A 111 -4.44 9.23 7.39
CA LYS A 111 -4.41 9.72 6.01
C LYS A 111 -3.10 10.45 5.74
N ALA A 112 -2.51 10.24 4.59
CA ALA A 112 -1.33 10.96 4.12
C ALA A 112 -1.46 11.32 2.64
N LYS A 113 -0.60 12.20 2.15
CA LYS A 113 -0.42 12.38 0.71
C LYS A 113 0.46 11.25 0.16
N ASP A 114 0.14 10.80 -1.04
CA ASP A 114 1.03 9.90 -1.78
C ASP A 114 2.39 10.57 -2.03
N ARG A 115 3.40 9.77 -2.41
CA ARG A 115 4.75 10.25 -2.69
C ARG A 115 4.75 11.51 -3.57
N PRO A 116 5.60 12.50 -3.29
CA PRO A 116 5.59 13.75 -4.03
C PRO A 116 5.91 13.49 -5.50
N ASN A 117 5.19 14.19 -6.39
CA ASN A 117 5.49 14.13 -7.82
C ASN A 117 6.82 14.86 -8.08
N VAL A 118 7.77 14.19 -8.73
CA VAL A 118 9.06 14.80 -9.08
C VAL A 118 8.94 15.49 -10.44
N PRO A 119 9.19 16.82 -10.54
CA PRO A 119 9.16 17.53 -11.81
C PRO A 119 10.11 16.94 -12.85
N GLU A 120 9.72 16.95 -14.13
CA GLU A 120 10.50 16.34 -15.22
C GLU A 120 11.92 16.91 -15.31
N ARG A 121 12.07 18.24 -15.17
CA ARG A 121 13.38 18.92 -15.15
C ARG A 121 14.35 18.43 -14.06
N ARG A 122 13.83 17.80 -13.00
CA ARG A 122 14.65 17.24 -11.90
C ARG A 122 14.96 15.76 -12.11
N LYS A 123 14.39 15.13 -13.14
CA LYS A 123 14.73 13.76 -13.52
C LYS A 123 15.98 13.78 -14.41
N PRO A 124 16.84 12.75 -14.34
CA PRO A 124 16.72 11.55 -13.52
C PRO A 124 17.16 11.78 -12.06
N THR A 125 16.35 11.32 -11.10
CA THR A 125 16.68 11.36 -9.67
C THR A 125 17.87 10.45 -9.34
N GLN A 126 18.53 10.67 -8.20
CA GLN A 126 19.65 9.81 -7.78
C GLN A 126 19.25 8.33 -7.67
N ALA A 127 18.02 8.05 -7.21
CA ALA A 127 17.46 6.70 -7.19
C ALA A 127 17.32 6.11 -8.61
N MET A 128 16.85 6.90 -9.58
CA MET A 128 16.76 6.48 -10.98
C MET A 128 18.15 6.18 -11.58
N ARG A 129 19.15 7.01 -11.27
CA ARG A 129 20.54 6.80 -11.73
C ARG A 129 21.14 5.51 -11.17
N ARG A 130 20.95 5.25 -9.86
CA ARG A 130 21.38 4.00 -9.21
C ARG A 130 20.69 2.78 -9.81
N ALA A 131 19.38 2.85 -10.01
CA ALA A 131 18.61 1.78 -10.62
C ALA A 131 19.06 1.49 -12.06
N ARG A 132 19.26 2.54 -12.88
CA ARG A 132 19.79 2.42 -14.25
C ARG A 132 21.14 1.71 -14.26
N THR A 133 22.05 2.16 -13.39
CA THR A 133 23.40 1.56 -13.27
C THR A 133 23.33 0.08 -12.88
N SER A 134 22.50 -0.25 -11.88
CA SER A 134 22.31 -1.64 -11.44
C SER A 134 21.72 -2.52 -12.55
N ASN A 135 20.74 -2.02 -13.30
CA ASN A 135 20.13 -2.76 -14.40
C ASN A 135 21.11 -2.99 -15.55
N ILE A 136 21.93 -1.99 -15.88
CA ILE A 136 23.00 -2.13 -16.89
C ILE A 136 23.99 -3.22 -16.47
N ARG A 137 24.47 -3.19 -15.21
CA ARG A 137 25.37 -4.22 -14.67
C ARG A 137 24.74 -5.61 -14.75
N LYS A 138 23.46 -5.74 -14.39
CA LYS A 138 22.72 -7.01 -14.46
C LYS A 138 22.62 -7.52 -15.90
N ALA A 139 22.34 -6.64 -16.86
CA ALA A 139 22.27 -6.99 -18.28
C ALA A 139 23.64 -7.41 -18.85
N GLN A 140 24.71 -6.69 -18.49
CA GLN A 140 26.08 -7.06 -18.87
C GLN A 140 26.47 -8.42 -18.31
N ALA A 141 26.16 -8.70 -17.05
CA ALA A 141 26.42 -10.00 -16.42
C ALA A 141 25.63 -11.13 -17.10
N ALA A 142 24.36 -10.91 -17.44
CA ALA A 142 23.56 -11.87 -18.18
C ALA A 142 24.16 -12.15 -19.57
N ARG A 143 24.54 -11.09 -20.32
CA ARG A 143 25.18 -11.23 -21.64
C ARG A 143 26.50 -12.02 -21.57
N ARG A 144 27.33 -11.77 -20.56
CA ARG A 144 28.57 -12.53 -20.32
C ARG A 144 28.34 -14.02 -20.03
N LYS A 145 27.18 -14.38 -19.46
CA LYS A 145 26.80 -15.79 -19.24
C LYS A 145 26.28 -16.48 -20.49
N THR A 146 25.67 -15.75 -21.42
CA THR A 146 25.11 -16.33 -22.66
C THR A 146 26.17 -16.54 -23.74
N VAL A 147 27.24 -15.75 -23.73
CA VAL A 147 28.34 -15.84 -24.72
C VAL A 147 29.42 -16.86 -24.30
N ARG A 148 29.33 -17.41 -23.10
CA ARG A 148 30.25 -18.40 -22.55
C ARG A 148 29.59 -19.77 -22.58
#